data_AF-A0A376YVD6-F1
#
_entry.id   AF-A0A376YVD6-F1
#
_cell.length_a   1.000
_cell.length_b   1.000
_cell.length_c   1.000
_cell.angle_alpha   90.00
_cell.angle_beta   90.00
_cell.angle_gamma   90.00
#
_symmetry.space_group_name_H-M   'P 1'
#
loop_
_entity.id
_entity.type
_entity.pdbx_description
1 polymer ?
#
loop_
_entity_poly.entity_id
_entity_poly.type
_entity_poly.pdbx_seq_one_letter_code
_entity_poly.pdbx_strand_id
1 'polypeptide(L)'
;MLRTRLLGKRERELTMVFESFGFKHGIPIDADYVFDVRFLPNPHWDPKLRPMTGLDKPVAAFLDRHTEVHNFIYQTRSYLELWLPMLETNNRSYLTVAIGCTGGKHRSVYIAEQLADYFRSRGKNVQSRHRTLEKRKP
;
A
#
# COMPACT_ATOMS: atom_id res chain seq x y z
N MET A 1 26.64 -0.50 -28.69
CA MET A 1 25.58 -0.37 -27.66
C MET A 1 25.00 1.05 -27.66
N LEU A 2 24.56 1.53 -28.85
CA LEU A 2 24.25 2.95 -29.13
C LEU A 2 22.89 3.15 -29.82
N ARG A 3 22.03 2.10 -29.82
CA ARG A 3 20.70 2.14 -30.46
C ARG A 3 19.57 2.63 -29.54
N THR A 4 19.81 2.81 -28.24
CA THR A 4 18.74 3.10 -27.26
C THR A 4 18.44 4.60 -27.08
N ARG A 5 19.13 5.50 -27.79
CA ARG A 5 18.96 6.96 -27.60
C ARG A 5 18.17 7.70 -28.69
N LEU A 6 17.64 7.01 -29.71
CA LEU A 6 17.05 7.66 -30.89
C LEU A 6 15.52 7.52 -31.04
N LEU A 7 14.81 7.01 -30.02
CA LEU A 7 13.35 7.07 -29.97
C LEU A 7 12.96 7.85 -28.71
N GLY A 8 12.55 9.11 -28.89
CA GLY A 8 12.23 10.08 -27.83
C GLY A 8 11.04 9.74 -26.91
N LYS A 9 10.76 8.46 -26.66
CA LYS A 9 9.97 8.02 -25.51
C LYS A 9 10.95 7.50 -24.46
N ARG A 10 11.18 8.28 -23.40
CA ARG A 10 11.52 7.67 -22.11
C ARG A 10 10.46 6.58 -21.89
N GLU A 11 10.84 5.31 -21.82
CA GLU A 11 9.95 4.30 -21.26
C GLU A 11 9.44 4.89 -19.94
N ARG A 12 8.13 5.13 -19.86
CA ARG A 12 7.55 5.69 -18.64
C ARG A 12 7.67 4.60 -17.59
N GLU A 13 8.61 4.78 -16.68
CA GLU A 13 8.80 3.87 -15.56
C GLU A 13 7.50 3.82 -14.75
N LEU A 14 7.02 2.61 -14.49
CA LEU A 14 5.80 2.38 -13.73
C LEU A 14 5.96 2.93 -12.31
N THR A 15 5.07 3.83 -11.89
CA THR A 15 4.99 4.26 -10.50
C THR A 15 3.96 3.43 -9.75
N MET A 16 4.39 2.70 -8.73
CA MET A 16 3.49 1.95 -7.85
C MET A 16 2.96 2.87 -6.75
N VAL A 17 1.64 2.94 -6.61
CA VAL A 17 0.97 3.72 -5.56
C VAL A 17 0.34 2.75 -4.58
N PHE A 18 0.84 2.73 -3.34
CA PHE A 18 0.18 2.00 -2.24
C PHE A 18 -0.64 2.98 -1.43
N GLU A 19 -1.97 2.84 -1.48
CA GLU A 19 -2.86 3.72 -0.74
C GLU A 19 -3.68 2.99 0.31
N SER A 20 -3.89 3.64 1.45
CA SER A 20 -4.77 3.12 2.49
C SER A 20 -6.09 3.88 2.50
N PHE A 21 -7.21 3.15 2.62
CA PHE A 21 -8.54 3.73 2.74
C PHE A 21 -9.40 3.03 3.79
N GLY A 22 -10.56 3.65 4.08
CA GLY A 22 -11.60 3.09 4.93
C GLY A 22 -12.83 2.71 4.12
N PHE A 23 -13.29 1.47 4.19
CA PHE A 23 -14.49 1.00 3.46
C PHE A 23 -15.74 1.84 3.74
N LYS A 24 -15.86 2.40 4.96
CA LYS A 24 -16.97 3.30 5.30
C LYS A 24 -16.98 4.62 4.51
N HIS A 25 -15.91 4.91 3.77
CA HIS A 25 -15.75 6.10 2.93
C HIS A 25 -15.74 5.78 1.43
N GLY A 26 -16.05 4.52 1.05
CA GLY A 26 -15.99 4.05 -0.33
C GLY A 26 -14.60 3.63 -0.79
N ILE A 27 -14.57 2.82 -1.85
CA ILE A 27 -13.32 2.38 -2.51
C ILE A 27 -12.78 3.54 -3.35
N PRO A 28 -11.45 3.76 -3.37
CA PRO A 28 -10.82 4.69 -4.31
C PRO A 28 -11.19 4.40 -5.78
N ILE A 29 -11.55 5.43 -6.53
CA ILE A 29 -11.96 5.29 -7.95
C ILE A 29 -10.80 4.96 -8.89
N ASP A 30 -9.57 5.21 -8.44
CA ASP A 30 -8.28 5.07 -9.12
C ASP A 30 -7.53 3.80 -8.71
N ALA A 31 -8.16 2.91 -7.92
CA ALA A 31 -7.57 1.64 -7.52
C ALA A 31 -7.63 0.61 -8.67
N ASP A 32 -6.49 -0.02 -8.95
CA ASP A 32 -6.40 -1.19 -9.85
C ASP A 32 -6.60 -2.49 -9.08
N TYR A 33 -5.97 -2.58 -7.89
CA TYR A 33 -6.13 -3.70 -6.96
C TYR A 33 -6.66 -3.19 -5.63
N VAL A 34 -7.57 -3.95 -5.03
CA VAL A 34 -8.13 -3.66 -3.71
C VAL A 34 -7.98 -4.89 -2.82
N PHE A 35 -7.32 -4.73 -1.67
CA PHE A 35 -7.17 -5.77 -0.67
C PHE A 35 -7.87 -5.39 0.64
N ASP A 36 -8.79 -6.24 1.10
CA ASP A 36 -9.49 -6.07 2.36
C ASP A 36 -8.71 -6.69 3.53
N VAL A 37 -8.38 -5.89 4.54
CA VAL A 37 -7.64 -6.31 5.75
C VAL A 37 -8.48 -6.25 7.02
N ARG A 38 -9.82 -6.16 6.90
CA ARG A 38 -10.73 -6.09 8.05
C ARG A 38 -10.70 -7.33 8.95
N PHE A 39 -10.21 -8.46 8.45
CA PHE A 39 -10.12 -9.72 9.20
C PHE A 39 -8.86 -9.81 10.10
N LEU A 40 -7.85 -8.96 9.89
CA LEU A 40 -6.62 -8.97 10.68
C LEU A 40 -6.81 -8.40 12.10
N PRO A 41 -5.91 -8.72 13.06
CA PRO A 41 -5.96 -8.26 14.44
C PRO A 41 -6.24 -6.75 14.57
N ASN A 42 -7.24 -6.41 15.37
CA ASN A 42 -7.79 -5.06 15.40
C ASN A 42 -7.28 -4.24 16.60
N PRO A 43 -6.38 -3.25 16.40
CA PRO A 43 -5.86 -2.42 17.47
C PRO A 43 -6.93 -1.49 18.09
N HIS A 44 -8.11 -1.37 17.46
CA HIS A 44 -9.20 -0.55 18.00
C HIS A 44 -9.69 -1.02 19.38
N TRP A 45 -9.47 -2.28 19.76
CA TRP A 45 -9.91 -2.76 21.07
C TRP A 45 -9.09 -2.17 22.23
N ASP A 46 -7.84 -1.80 22.00
CA ASP A 46 -6.99 -1.09 22.97
C ASP A 46 -7.32 0.42 22.96
N PRO A 47 -7.90 0.98 24.04
CA PRO A 47 -8.22 2.40 24.11
C PRO A 47 -7.03 3.34 23.90
N LYS A 48 -5.81 2.92 24.26
CA LYS A 48 -4.59 3.71 24.07
C LYS A 48 -4.21 3.84 22.60
N LEU A 49 -4.53 2.82 21.79
CA LEU A 49 -4.22 2.79 20.36
C LEU A 49 -5.31 3.44 19.50
N ARG A 50 -6.57 3.49 19.97
CA ARG A 50 -7.70 4.13 19.24
C ARG A 50 -7.42 5.54 18.69
N PRO A 51 -6.78 6.47 19.43
CA PRO A 51 -6.50 7.81 18.91
C PRO A 51 -5.31 7.85 17.95
N MET A 52 -4.48 6.81 17.89
CA MET A 52 -3.29 6.72 17.04
C MET A 52 -3.63 6.26 15.61
N THR A 53 -2.62 6.13 14.76
CA THR A 53 -2.68 5.74 13.36
C THR A 53 -1.70 4.59 13.10
N GLY A 54 -1.80 3.94 11.93
CA GLY A 54 -0.84 2.91 11.52
C GLY A 54 0.60 3.40 11.33
N LEU A 55 0.83 4.72 11.31
CA LEU A 55 2.16 5.33 11.28
C LEU A 55 2.80 5.43 12.68
N ASP A 56 1.99 5.36 13.74
CA ASP A 56 2.47 5.51 15.10
C ASP A 56 3.07 4.20 15.60
N LYS A 57 4.28 4.29 16.18
CA LYS A 57 5.05 3.13 16.67
C LYS A 57 4.24 2.15 17.54
N PRO A 58 3.36 2.59 18.47
CA PRO A 58 2.57 1.65 19.27
C PRO A 58 1.59 0.81 18.45
N VAL A 59 1.00 1.37 17.39
CA VAL A 59 0.10 0.63 16.49
C VAL A 59 0.90 -0.31 15.60
N ALA A 60 2.04 0.14 15.09
CA ALA A 60 2.96 -0.70 14.32
C ALA A 60 3.40 -1.91 15.15
N ALA A 61 3.90 -1.70 16.37
CA ALA A 61 4.30 -2.77 17.30
C ALA A 61 3.16 -3.72 17.67
N PHE A 62 1.93 -3.19 17.83
CA PHE A 62 0.75 -4.03 18.03
C PHE A 62 0.54 -4.97 16.85
N LEU A 63 0.65 -4.48 15.61
CA LEU A 63 0.40 -5.27 14.41
C LEU A 63 1.54 -6.25 14.11
N ASP A 64 2.78 -5.81 14.34
CA ASP A 64 4.02 -6.56 14.11
C ASP A 64 4.07 -7.85 14.95
N ARG A 65 3.64 -7.83 16.20
CA ARG A 65 3.66 -9.05 17.04
C ARG A 65 2.75 -10.20 16.54
N HIS A 66 1.89 -9.95 15.54
CA HIS A 66 0.98 -10.93 14.98
C HIS A 66 1.54 -11.54 13.70
N THR A 67 1.75 -12.86 13.69
CA THR A 67 2.34 -13.58 12.55
C THR A 67 1.43 -13.57 11.33
N GLU A 68 0.11 -13.51 11.53
CA GLU A 68 -0.88 -13.40 10.47
C GLU A 68 -0.81 -12.07 9.70
N VAL A 69 -0.38 -10.98 10.36
CA VAL A 69 -0.17 -9.68 9.69
C VAL A 69 1.03 -9.75 8.76
N HIS A 70 2.13 -10.32 9.27
CA HIS A 70 3.34 -10.59 8.49
C HIS A 70 3.05 -11.49 7.29
N ASN A 71 2.32 -12.57 7.51
CA ASN A 71 1.95 -13.50 6.44
C ASN A 71 1.09 -12.79 5.38
N PHE A 72 0.14 -11.95 5.78
CA PHE A 72 -0.64 -11.19 4.80
C PHE A 72 0.23 -10.29 3.93
N ILE A 73 1.11 -9.49 4.55
CA ILE A 73 2.04 -8.61 3.81
C ILE A 73 2.90 -9.43 2.85
N TYR A 74 3.48 -10.54 3.34
CA TYR A 74 4.33 -11.44 2.56
C TYR A 74 3.59 -12.05 1.37
N GLN A 75 2.37 -12.55 1.56
CA GLN A 75 1.60 -13.20 0.50
C GLN A 75 1.10 -12.16 -0.52
N THR A 76 0.65 -10.99 -0.07
CA THR A 76 0.19 -9.92 -0.96
C THR A 76 1.32 -9.41 -1.85
N ARG A 77 2.51 -9.11 -1.29
CA ARG A 77 3.65 -8.68 -2.12
C ARG A 77 4.10 -9.79 -3.07
N SER A 78 4.10 -11.05 -2.64
CA SER A 78 4.45 -12.19 -3.50
C SER A 78 3.48 -12.32 -4.67
N TYR A 79 2.18 -12.19 -4.41
CA TYR A 79 1.15 -12.21 -5.43
C TYR A 79 1.34 -11.07 -6.45
N LEU A 80 1.62 -9.85 -6.00
CA LEU A 80 1.87 -8.71 -6.87
C LEU A 80 3.11 -8.92 -7.75
N GLU A 81 4.19 -9.50 -7.20
CA GLU A 81 5.43 -9.77 -7.94
C GLU A 81 5.23 -10.73 -9.12
N LEU A 82 4.27 -11.66 -9.06
CA LEU A 82 3.96 -12.56 -10.17
C LEU A 82 3.52 -11.81 -11.43
N TRP A 83 2.82 -10.69 -11.25
CA TRP A 83 2.23 -9.92 -12.36
C TRP A 83 3.03 -8.67 -12.72
N LEU A 84 3.87 -8.19 -11.80
CA LEU A 84 4.58 -6.92 -11.93
C LEU A 84 5.39 -6.79 -13.23
N PRO A 85 6.15 -7.80 -13.70
CA PRO A 85 6.90 -7.68 -14.96
C PRO A 85 5.99 -7.44 -16.18
N MET A 86 4.79 -8.03 -16.19
CA MET A 86 3.81 -7.83 -17.26
C MET A 86 3.15 -6.44 -17.16
N LEU A 87 2.92 -5.96 -15.94
CA LEU A 87 2.37 -4.62 -15.71
C LEU A 87 3.37 -3.51 -16.10
N GLU A 88 4.67 -3.73 -15.89
CA GLU A 88 5.74 -2.80 -16.27
C GLU A 88 5.86 -2.60 -17.78
N THR A 89 5.59 -3.66 -18.57
CA THR A 89 5.66 -3.59 -20.04
C THR A 89 4.35 -3.11 -20.69
N ASN A 90 3.25 -3.01 -19.93
CA ASN A 90 1.91 -2.67 -20.43
C ASN A 90 1.73 -1.17 -20.78
N ASN A 91 2.79 -0.36 -20.84
CA ASN A 91 2.73 1.08 -21.14
C ASN A 91 1.84 1.88 -20.15
N ARG A 92 1.64 1.36 -18.94
CA ARG A 92 0.92 2.03 -17.84
C ARG A 92 1.88 2.94 -17.08
N SER A 93 1.43 4.14 -16.72
CA SER A 93 2.23 5.07 -15.91
C SER A 93 2.09 4.82 -14.40
N TYR A 94 0.95 4.27 -13.96
CA TYR A 94 0.65 4.02 -12.56
C TYR A 94 0.08 2.61 -12.36
N LEU A 95 0.39 2.02 -11.20
CA LEU A 95 -0.27 0.85 -10.64
C LEU A 95 -0.73 1.19 -9.23
N THR A 96 -2.03 1.29 -9.01
CA THR A 96 -2.58 1.67 -7.70
C THR A 96 -3.09 0.45 -6.94
N VAL A 97 -2.47 0.17 -5.80
CA VAL A 97 -2.84 -0.90 -4.87
C VAL A 97 -3.46 -0.28 -3.62
N ALA A 98 -4.77 -0.45 -3.45
CA ALA A 98 -5.52 0.09 -2.34
C ALA A 98 -5.74 -0.96 -1.23
N ILE A 99 -5.32 -0.63 -0.02
CA ILE A 99 -5.51 -1.46 1.18
C ILE A 99 -6.65 -0.88 2.03
N GLY A 100 -7.67 -1.69 2.28
CA GLY A 100 -8.91 -1.26 2.94
C GLY A 100 -9.09 -1.87 4.32
N CYS A 101 -9.33 -1.03 5.34
CA CYS A 101 -9.94 -1.48 6.60
C CYS A 101 -11.24 -0.72 6.85
N THR A 102 -11.93 -0.92 7.99
CA THR A 102 -13.22 -0.23 8.22
C THR A 102 -13.08 1.29 8.24
N GLY A 103 -12.14 1.82 9.03
CA GLY A 103 -11.97 3.25 9.25
C GLY A 103 -10.82 3.91 8.47
N GLY A 104 -9.94 3.13 7.86
CA GLY A 104 -8.77 3.64 7.11
C GLY A 104 -7.70 4.31 7.97
N LYS A 105 -7.55 3.90 9.24
CA LYS A 105 -6.68 4.60 10.21
C LYS A 105 -5.51 3.78 10.74
N HIS A 106 -5.71 2.48 11.00
CA HIS A 106 -4.72 1.62 11.66
C HIS A 106 -4.16 0.56 10.70
N ARG A 107 -4.84 -0.59 10.58
CA ARG A 107 -4.40 -1.77 9.80
C ARG A 107 -4.02 -1.43 8.36
N SER A 108 -4.90 -0.75 7.63
CA SER A 108 -4.63 -0.45 6.23
C SER A 108 -3.51 0.55 6.03
N VAL A 109 -3.36 1.53 6.94
CA VAL A 109 -2.25 2.50 6.90
C VAL A 109 -0.93 1.78 7.08
N TYR A 110 -0.82 0.95 8.12
CA TYR A 110 0.38 0.16 8.40
C TYR A 110 0.74 -0.75 7.22
N ILE A 111 -0.22 -1.55 6.73
CA ILE A 111 0.04 -2.52 5.65
C ILE A 111 0.40 -1.83 4.34
N ALA A 112 -0.22 -0.69 4.01
CA ALA A 112 0.14 0.07 2.82
C ALA A 112 1.60 0.58 2.90
N GLU A 113 2.04 1.09 4.04
CA GLU A 113 3.44 1.49 4.26
C GLU A 113 4.40 0.30 4.15
N GLN A 114 4.07 -0.85 4.77
CA GLN A 114 4.92 -2.04 4.71
C GLN A 114 5.10 -2.56 3.27
N LEU A 115 4.04 -2.55 2.46
CA LEU A 115 4.14 -2.90 1.05
C LEU A 115 4.95 -1.85 0.27
N ALA A 116 4.75 -0.57 0.56
CA ALA A 116 5.51 0.51 -0.08
C ALA A 116 7.01 0.40 0.21
N ASP A 117 7.39 0.20 1.47
CA ASP A 117 8.76 0.02 1.92
C ASP A 117 9.41 -1.21 1.29
N TYR A 118 8.66 -2.31 1.20
CA TYR A 118 9.11 -3.52 0.53
C TYR A 118 9.47 -3.24 -0.94
N PHE A 119 8.56 -2.69 -1.75
CA PHE A 119 8.85 -2.45 -3.16
C PHE A 119 9.91 -1.35 -3.37
N ARG A 120 10.00 -0.37 -2.47
CA ARG A 120 11.08 0.62 -2.47
C ARG A 120 12.44 -0.06 -2.26
N SER A 121 12.53 -1.03 -1.34
CA SER A 121 13.75 -1.83 -1.12
C SER A 121 14.14 -2.70 -2.33
N ARG A 122 13.17 -3.00 -3.21
CA ARG A 122 13.40 -3.71 -4.50
C ARG A 122 13.77 -2.75 -5.63
N GLY A 123 13.97 -1.47 -5.36
CA GLY A 123 14.35 -0.45 -6.35
C GLY A 123 13.20 0.02 -7.23
N LYS A 124 11.93 -0.25 -6.87
CA LYS A 124 10.77 0.24 -7.62
C LYS A 124 10.50 1.71 -7.30
N ASN A 125 9.94 2.43 -8.26
CA ASN A 125 9.42 3.77 -8.03
C ASN A 125 8.06 3.67 -7.29
N VAL A 126 8.04 4.08 -6.03
CA VAL A 126 6.90 3.86 -5.12
C VAL A 126 6.46 5.17 -4.47
N GLN A 127 5.14 5.38 -4.44
CA GLN A 127 4.48 6.43 -3.65
C GLN A 127 3.50 5.79 -2.67
N SER A 128 3.36 6.38 -1.48
CA SER A 128 2.32 6.00 -0.53
C SER A 128 1.35 7.13 -0.26
N ARG A 129 0.08 6.78 0.00
CA ARG A 129 -1.02 7.73 0.18
C ARG A 129 -2.00 7.26 1.26
N HIS A 130 -2.51 8.17 2.09
CA HIS A 130 -3.42 7.80 3.18
C HIS A 130 -4.69 8.65 3.19
N ARG A 131 -5.70 8.22 2.42
CA ARG A 131 -6.93 9.00 2.16
C ARG A 131 -7.64 9.49 3.41
N THR A 132 -7.77 8.65 4.43
CA THR A 132 -8.45 9.06 5.67
C THR A 132 -7.61 10.03 6.50
N LEU A 133 -6.27 9.92 6.45
CA LEU A 133 -5.38 10.80 7.21
C LEU A 133 -5.22 12.16 6.54
N GLU A 134 -5.23 12.22 5.20
CA GLU A 134 -5.19 13.47 4.43
C GLU A 134 -6.37 14.39 4.73
N LYS A 135 -7.58 13.84 4.91
CA LYS A 135 -8.79 14.60 5.26
C LYS A 135 -8.80 15.13 6.70
N ARG A 136 -7.80 14.76 7.52
CA ARG A 136 -7.69 15.14 8.94
C ARG A 136 -6.62 16.20 9.21
N LYS A 137 -5.91 16.67 8.19
CA LYS A 137 -5.01 17.83 8.36
C LYS A 137 -5.88 19.08 8.64
N PRO A 138 -5.60 19.84 9.72
CA PRO A 138 -6.32 21.07 10.04
C PRO A 138 -6.17 22.12 8.94
#